data_AF-A0AAC8YMP5-F1
#
_entry.id   AF-A0AAC8YMP5-F1
#
_cell.length_a   1.000
_cell.length_b   1.000
_cell.length_c   1.000
_cell.angle_alpha   90.00
_cell.angle_beta   90.00
_cell.angle_gamma   90.00
#
_symmetry.space_group_name_H-M   'P 1'
#
loop_
_entity.id
_entity.type
_entity.pdbx_description
1 polymer ?
#
loop_
_entity_poly.entity_id
_entity_poly.type
_entity_poly.pdbx_seq_one_letter_code
_entity_poly.pdbx_strand_id
1 'polypeptide(L)'
;MTAWVDMNRRAKEAAVQPLLVKGLTYSEIAAQLGATSRNAVGTIASSLRAKGALSLKPRTSSPEPKAAREKRAGKTPAKFGGDTPRKPTPKRDKVLRRSAAGSVEVAPMRGPNNPHPYDFKARAEQRATSPGVVVATKDAFDPIPGIPPVHFAVNTGCKWPVDGIEGKGLLCCGADKEPERTYCGPHQRLSRTDYTKRQRAEIVSAERKFA
;
A
#
# COMPACT_ATOMS: atom_id res chain seq x y z
N MET A 1 -35.89 -6.70 -23.90
CA MET A 1 -34.75 -5.89 -23.40
C MET A 1 -33.52 -6.77 -23.44
N THR A 2 -32.45 -6.36 -24.11
CA THR A 2 -31.20 -7.13 -24.15
C THR A 2 -30.65 -7.24 -22.73
N ALA A 3 -30.22 -8.43 -22.30
CA ALA A 3 -29.66 -8.58 -20.96
C ALA A 3 -28.37 -7.77 -20.84
N TRP A 4 -28.13 -7.15 -19.68
CA TRP A 4 -26.92 -6.36 -19.42
C TRP A 4 -25.62 -7.14 -19.71
N VAL A 5 -25.63 -8.44 -19.49
CA VAL A 5 -24.47 -9.32 -19.73
C VAL A 5 -24.07 -9.33 -21.20
N ASP A 6 -25.05 -9.34 -22.10
CA ASP A 6 -24.83 -9.44 -23.56
C ASP A 6 -24.46 -8.10 -24.21
N MET A 7 -24.65 -6.99 -23.48
CA MET A 7 -24.28 -5.67 -23.99
C MET A 7 -22.76 -5.48 -24.03
N ASN A 8 -22.24 -5.10 -25.20
CA ASN A 8 -20.87 -4.63 -25.31
C ASN A 8 -20.67 -3.31 -24.51
N ARG A 9 -19.40 -2.96 -24.23
CA ARG A 9 -19.08 -1.78 -23.42
C ARG A 9 -19.66 -0.48 -23.97
N ARG A 10 -19.68 -0.32 -25.29
CA ARG A 10 -20.21 0.89 -25.95
C ARG A 10 -21.74 1.00 -25.81
N ALA A 11 -22.45 -0.13 -25.91
CA ALA A 11 -23.89 -0.22 -25.69
C ALA A 11 -24.24 0.07 -24.21
N LYS A 12 -23.45 -0.44 -23.27
CA LYS A 12 -23.58 -0.12 -21.83
C LYS A 12 -23.41 1.38 -21.57
N GLU A 13 -22.39 1.99 -22.16
CA GLU A 13 -22.15 3.44 -22.08
C GLU A 13 -23.33 4.24 -22.65
N ALA A 14 -23.82 3.87 -23.83
CA ALA A 14 -24.96 4.51 -24.49
C ALA A 14 -26.27 4.37 -23.70
N ALA A 15 -26.50 3.25 -23.03
CA ALA A 15 -27.69 3.02 -22.20
C ALA A 15 -27.64 3.77 -20.86
N VAL A 16 -26.47 3.85 -20.23
CA VAL A 16 -26.28 4.48 -18.92
C VAL A 16 -26.25 6.01 -19.00
N GLN A 17 -25.68 6.57 -20.07
CA GLN A 17 -25.51 8.02 -20.23
C GLN A 17 -26.83 8.84 -20.07
N PRO A 18 -27.94 8.53 -20.77
CA PRO A 18 -29.16 9.32 -20.64
C PRO A 18 -29.80 9.21 -19.24
N LEU A 19 -29.65 8.06 -18.57
CA LEU A 19 -30.19 7.86 -17.21
C LEU A 19 -29.40 8.66 -16.17
N LEU A 20 -28.08 8.83 -16.37
CA LEU A 20 -27.27 9.71 -15.54
C LEU A 20 -27.62 11.19 -15.74
N VAL A 21 -27.90 11.61 -16.98
CA VAL A 21 -28.35 12.98 -17.28
C VAL A 21 -29.72 13.27 -16.64
N LYS A 22 -30.60 12.27 -16.55
CA LYS A 22 -31.87 12.34 -15.82
C LYS A 22 -31.70 12.39 -14.29
N GLY A 23 -30.49 12.21 -13.77
CA GLY A 23 -30.20 12.28 -12.34
C GLY A 23 -30.57 11.02 -11.53
N LEU A 24 -30.81 9.88 -12.18
CA LEU A 24 -31.08 8.63 -11.46
C LEU A 24 -29.85 8.17 -10.68
N THR A 25 -30.11 7.55 -9.52
CA THR A 25 -29.06 6.92 -8.71
C THR A 25 -28.57 5.63 -9.38
N TYR A 26 -27.32 5.22 -9.10
CA TYR A 26 -26.75 4.02 -9.71
C TYR A 26 -27.53 2.74 -9.40
N SER A 27 -28.21 2.66 -8.25
CA SER A 27 -29.07 1.54 -7.88
C SER A 27 -30.32 1.46 -8.74
N GLU A 28 -30.97 2.59 -9.03
CA GLU A 28 -32.15 2.64 -9.90
C GLU A 28 -31.77 2.31 -11.35
N ILE A 29 -30.63 2.83 -11.82
CA ILE A 29 -30.09 2.50 -13.15
C ILE A 29 -29.81 1.00 -13.25
N ALA A 30 -29.22 0.40 -12.21
CA ALA A 30 -28.95 -1.03 -12.19
C ALA A 30 -30.24 -1.86 -12.23
N ALA A 31 -31.27 -1.46 -11.47
CA ALA A 31 -32.57 -2.12 -11.50
C ALA A 31 -33.24 -2.00 -12.87
N GLN A 32 -33.18 -0.83 -13.50
CA GLN A 32 -33.81 -0.56 -14.79
C GLN A 32 -33.13 -1.29 -15.96
N LEU A 33 -31.80 -1.44 -15.93
CA LEU A 33 -31.03 -2.10 -16.98
C LEU A 33 -30.77 -3.59 -16.71
N GLY A 34 -31.21 -4.13 -15.56
CA GLY A 34 -30.91 -5.50 -15.16
C GLY A 34 -29.42 -5.76 -14.94
N ALA A 35 -28.68 -4.76 -14.44
CA ALA A 35 -27.25 -4.91 -14.14
C ALA A 35 -27.05 -5.76 -12.89
N THR A 36 -26.03 -6.62 -12.90
CA THR A 36 -25.71 -7.53 -11.77
C THR A 36 -25.42 -6.81 -10.46
N SER A 37 -24.89 -5.58 -10.52
CA SER A 37 -24.65 -4.78 -9.32
C SER A 37 -24.62 -3.28 -9.62
N ARG A 38 -24.89 -2.47 -8.61
CA ARG A 38 -24.65 -1.02 -8.61
C ARG A 38 -23.21 -0.65 -9.03
N ASN A 39 -22.23 -1.47 -8.64
CA ASN A 39 -20.82 -1.23 -8.93
C ASN A 39 -20.51 -1.35 -10.43
N ALA A 40 -21.21 -2.24 -11.15
CA ALA A 40 -21.07 -2.37 -12.60
C ALA A 40 -21.52 -1.11 -13.34
N VAL A 41 -22.57 -0.43 -12.85
CA VAL A 41 -22.97 0.89 -13.39
C VAL A 41 -21.94 1.96 -13.02
N GLY A 42 -21.39 1.91 -11.81
CA GLY A 42 -20.37 2.84 -11.32
C GLY A 42 -19.08 2.85 -12.16
N THR A 43 -18.61 1.68 -12.62
CA THR A 43 -17.41 1.61 -13.48
C THR A 43 -17.67 2.23 -14.86
N ILE A 44 -18.86 2.01 -15.44
CA ILE A 44 -19.27 2.66 -16.70
C ILE A 44 -19.40 4.18 -16.53
N ALA A 45 -20.00 4.65 -15.43
CA ALA A 45 -20.11 6.08 -15.15
C ALA A 45 -18.72 6.75 -14.99
N SER A 46 -17.77 6.09 -14.32
CA SER A 46 -16.38 6.56 -14.22
C SER A 46 -15.68 6.61 -15.58
N SER A 47 -15.88 5.60 -16.44
CA SER A 47 -15.39 5.59 -17.83
C SER A 47 -15.92 6.77 -18.63
N LEU A 48 -17.24 7.05 -18.54
CA LEU A 48 -17.88 8.17 -19.23
C LEU A 48 -17.34 9.54 -18.75
N ARG A 49 -17.05 9.69 -17.45
CA ARG A 49 -16.43 10.91 -16.90
C ARG A 49 -14.99 11.10 -17.39
N ALA A 50 -14.20 10.03 -17.40
CA ALA A 50 -12.82 10.08 -17.90
C ALA A 50 -12.77 10.48 -19.38
N LYS A 51 -13.79 10.08 -20.17
CA LYS A 51 -13.96 10.48 -21.57
C LYS A 51 -14.53 11.89 -21.77
N GLY A 52 -14.90 12.60 -20.70
CA GLY A 52 -15.55 13.90 -20.79
C GLY A 52 -16.99 13.88 -21.32
N ALA A 53 -17.59 12.69 -21.53
CA ALA A 53 -18.94 12.55 -22.08
C ALA A 53 -20.05 12.91 -21.08
N LEU A 54 -19.72 12.93 -19.79
CA LEU A 54 -20.55 13.48 -18.73
C LEU A 54 -19.93 14.79 -18.28
N SER A 55 -20.58 15.91 -18.61
CA SER A 55 -20.23 17.19 -18.04
C SER A 55 -20.38 17.08 -16.52
N LEU A 56 -19.24 17.13 -15.83
CA LEU A 56 -19.23 17.32 -14.40
C LEU A 56 -19.76 18.72 -14.17
N LYS A 57 -21.08 18.89 -14.06
CA LYS A 57 -21.58 20.04 -13.30
C LYS A 57 -20.92 19.88 -11.94
N PRO A 58 -20.00 20.79 -11.54
CA PRO A 58 -19.40 20.73 -10.22
C PRO A 58 -20.59 20.63 -9.28
N ARG A 59 -20.56 19.61 -8.41
CA ARG A 59 -21.63 19.40 -7.46
C ARG A 59 -21.59 20.62 -6.55
N THR A 60 -22.35 21.66 -6.88
CA THR A 60 -22.48 22.91 -6.13
C THR A 60 -23.23 22.68 -4.82
N SER A 61 -23.51 21.43 -4.46
CA SER A 61 -23.53 21.03 -3.07
C SER A 61 -22.12 21.21 -2.49
N SER A 62 -21.79 22.46 -2.15
CA SER A 62 -21.14 22.69 -0.86
C SER A 62 -21.84 21.74 0.11
N PRO A 63 -21.15 20.76 0.70
CA PRO A 63 -21.79 19.90 1.68
C PRO A 63 -22.32 20.87 2.72
N GLU A 64 -23.64 21.05 2.75
CA GLU A 64 -24.30 21.78 3.80
C GLU A 64 -23.68 21.23 5.08
N PRO A 65 -22.94 22.07 5.83
CA PRO A 65 -22.09 21.59 6.90
C PRO A 65 -23.02 20.78 7.77
N LYS A 66 -22.83 19.44 7.78
CA LYS A 66 -23.59 18.57 8.67
C LYS A 66 -23.37 19.19 10.02
N ALA A 67 -24.40 19.88 10.52
CA ALA A 67 -24.35 20.61 11.76
C ALA A 67 -23.66 19.68 12.73
N ALA A 68 -22.51 20.14 13.25
CA ALA A 68 -21.62 19.33 14.05
C ALA A 68 -22.50 18.54 15.00
N ARG A 69 -22.55 17.22 14.81
CA ARG A 69 -23.40 16.36 15.62
C ARG A 69 -22.87 16.52 17.03
N GLU A 70 -23.48 17.44 17.78
CA GLU A 70 -23.18 17.67 19.17
C GLU A 70 -23.24 16.31 19.83
N LYS A 71 -22.18 16.01 20.57
CA LYS A 71 -22.15 14.85 21.45
C LYS A 71 -23.24 15.09 22.50
N ARG A 72 -24.48 14.72 22.17
CA ARG A 72 -25.57 14.62 23.14
C ARG A 72 -25.21 13.49 24.09
N ALA A 73 -24.49 13.87 25.14
CA ALA A 73 -24.69 13.29 26.45
C ALA A 73 -26.16 13.55 26.82
N GLY A 74 -26.93 12.48 27.06
CA GLY A 74 -28.30 12.61 27.55
C GLY A 74 -29.36 11.86 26.75
N LYS A 75 -29.53 10.57 27.06
CA LYS A 75 -30.75 10.04 27.67
C LYS A 75 -32.08 10.37 26.97
N THR A 76 -32.64 9.39 26.26
CA THR A 76 -34.07 9.06 26.32
C THR A 76 -34.30 7.55 26.23
N PRO A 77 -35.32 7.01 26.93
CA PRO A 77 -35.62 5.59 26.98
C PRO A 77 -36.60 5.20 25.87
N ALA A 78 -36.25 4.20 25.07
CA ALA A 78 -37.21 3.51 24.22
C ALA A 78 -37.26 2.04 24.63
N LYS A 79 -38.43 1.67 25.15
CA LYS A 79 -38.84 0.31 25.51
C LYS A 79 -38.67 -0.62 24.32
N PHE A 80 -37.70 -1.52 24.38
CA PHE A 80 -37.78 -2.79 23.66
C PHE A 80 -37.88 -3.87 24.72
N GLY A 81 -39.11 -4.34 24.91
CA GLY A 81 -39.40 -5.54 25.68
C GLY A 81 -38.75 -6.75 25.01
N GLY A 82 -38.21 -7.63 25.84
CA GLY A 82 -37.45 -8.80 25.43
C GLY A 82 -36.54 -9.26 26.56
N ASP A 83 -37.15 -9.62 27.69
CA ASP A 83 -36.49 -10.23 28.84
C ASP A 83 -35.80 -11.53 28.42
N THR A 84 -34.52 -11.44 28.12
CA THR A 84 -33.60 -12.56 28.30
C THR A 84 -32.41 -12.06 29.12
N PRO A 85 -32.09 -12.70 30.27
CA PRO A 85 -30.99 -12.27 31.10
C PRO A 85 -29.67 -12.55 30.38
N ARG A 86 -29.09 -11.53 29.72
CA ARG A 86 -27.70 -11.59 29.28
C ARG A 86 -26.80 -11.53 30.50
N LYS A 87 -26.15 -12.67 30.78
CA LYS A 87 -25.05 -12.78 31.76
C LYS A 87 -24.03 -11.66 31.52
N PRO A 88 -23.57 -10.97 32.57
CA PRO A 88 -22.52 -9.97 32.45
C PRO A 88 -21.24 -10.64 31.94
N THR A 89 -20.76 -10.20 30.78
CA THR A 89 -19.41 -10.56 30.33
C THR A 89 -18.41 -9.90 31.27
N PRO A 90 -17.51 -10.67 31.92
CA PRO A 90 -16.51 -10.09 32.80
C PRO A 90 -15.60 -9.17 31.98
N LYS A 91 -15.44 -7.93 32.46
CA LYS A 91 -14.44 -6.99 31.95
C LYS A 91 -13.10 -7.67 32.10
N ARG A 92 -12.48 -7.99 30.97
CA ARG A 92 -11.18 -8.64 30.92
C ARG A 92 -10.13 -7.61 31.31
N ASP A 93 -9.87 -7.52 32.61
CA ASP A 93 -8.71 -6.80 33.12
C ASP A 93 -7.48 -7.29 32.37
N LYS A 94 -6.68 -6.33 31.90
CA LYS A 94 -5.38 -6.59 31.30
C LYS A 94 -4.47 -7.16 32.38
N VAL A 95 -4.60 -8.46 32.62
CA VAL A 95 -3.61 -9.27 33.30
C VAL A 95 -2.35 -9.18 32.44
N LEU A 96 -1.40 -8.39 32.90
CA LEU A 96 0.01 -8.54 32.58
C LEU A 96 0.36 -10.01 32.87
N ARG A 97 0.32 -10.85 31.83
CA ARG A 97 0.88 -12.19 31.87
C ARG A 97 2.37 -12.02 32.12
N ARG A 98 2.80 -12.18 33.38
CA ARG A 98 4.15 -12.65 33.68
C ARG A 98 4.30 -14.00 32.98
N SER A 99 5.02 -13.98 31.87
CA SER A 99 5.51 -15.21 31.23
C SER A 99 6.35 -15.94 32.26
N ALA A 100 5.88 -17.12 32.65
CA ALA A 100 6.66 -18.04 33.46
C ALA A 100 7.93 -18.42 32.69
N ALA A 101 9.02 -18.54 33.44
CA ALA A 101 10.32 -18.99 32.98
C ALA A 101 10.20 -20.27 32.14
N GLY A 102 10.79 -20.26 30.95
CA GLY A 102 10.84 -21.44 30.07
C GLY A 102 10.46 -21.20 28.60
N SER A 103 10.36 -19.96 28.13
CA SER A 103 10.33 -19.72 26.68
C SER A 103 11.74 -19.98 26.14
N VAL A 104 11.88 -21.09 25.41
CA VAL A 104 12.98 -21.29 24.45
C VAL A 104 13.17 -19.97 23.73
N GLU A 105 14.34 -19.36 23.91
CA GLU A 105 14.74 -18.18 23.16
C GLU A 105 14.74 -18.60 21.70
N VAL A 106 13.61 -18.37 21.02
CA VAL A 106 13.56 -18.37 19.57
C VAL A 106 14.45 -17.19 19.21
N ALA A 107 15.74 -17.48 19.00
CA ALA A 107 16.69 -16.54 18.46
C ALA A 107 15.96 -15.84 17.32
N PRO A 108 15.79 -14.51 17.39
CA PRO A 108 15.09 -13.81 16.33
C PRO A 108 15.80 -14.22 15.05
N MET A 109 15.04 -14.73 14.08
CA MET A 109 15.46 -15.08 12.71
C MET A 109 16.10 -13.89 11.95
N ARG A 110 16.44 -12.82 12.65
CA ARG A 110 17.11 -11.62 12.18
C ARG A 110 18.45 -11.58 12.90
N GLY A 111 19.53 -11.64 12.13
CA GLY A 111 20.89 -11.67 12.66
C GLY A 111 21.17 -10.58 13.71
N PRO A 112 22.23 -10.74 14.52
CA PRO A 112 22.48 -10.01 15.76
C PRO A 112 22.50 -8.48 15.66
N ASN A 113 22.63 -7.93 14.45
CA ASN A 113 22.71 -6.48 14.20
C ASN A 113 21.44 -5.86 13.61
N ASN A 114 20.30 -6.55 13.59
CA ASN A 114 19.07 -5.98 13.02
C ASN A 114 18.14 -5.46 14.14
N PRO A 115 18.06 -4.13 14.36
CA PRO A 115 17.18 -3.55 15.38
C PRO A 115 15.71 -3.91 15.14
N HIS A 116 14.95 -3.93 16.24
CA HIS A 116 13.53 -4.25 16.20
C HIS A 116 12.78 -3.31 15.22
N PRO A 117 11.80 -3.79 14.43
CA PRO A 117 11.16 -2.97 13.39
C PRO A 117 10.47 -1.69 13.92
N TYR A 118 10.11 -1.65 15.20
CA TYR A 118 9.54 -0.47 15.89
C TYR A 118 10.57 0.38 16.63
N ASP A 119 11.86 0.01 16.63
CA ASP A 119 12.93 0.82 17.19
C ASP A 119 13.50 1.75 16.10
N PHE A 120 12.80 2.87 15.90
CA PHE A 120 13.13 3.83 14.86
C PHE A 120 14.47 4.52 15.10
N LYS A 121 14.85 4.71 16.38
CA LYS A 121 16.11 5.34 16.77
C LYS A 121 17.30 4.44 16.43
N ALA A 122 17.26 3.18 16.84
CA ALA A 122 18.33 2.23 16.50
C ALA A 122 18.46 2.01 14.98
N ARG A 123 17.34 2.03 14.22
CA ARG A 123 17.38 1.98 12.75
C ARG A 123 17.96 3.25 12.12
N ALA A 124 17.71 4.42 12.70
CA ALA A 124 18.28 5.68 12.20
C ALA A 124 19.80 5.73 12.46
N GLU A 125 20.23 5.35 13.66
CA GLU A 125 21.65 5.23 14.01
C GLU A 125 22.37 4.20 13.14
N GLN A 126 21.77 3.03 12.90
CA GLN A 126 22.34 2.03 11.99
C GLN A 126 22.51 2.55 10.55
N ARG A 127 21.58 3.39 10.06
CA ARG A 127 21.73 4.04 8.74
C ARG A 127 22.84 5.08 8.74
N ALA A 128 23.01 5.83 9.82
CA ALA A 128 24.07 6.83 9.96
C ALA A 128 25.46 6.21 10.10
N THR A 129 25.57 5.08 10.81
CA THR A 129 26.83 4.38 11.08
C THR A 129 27.30 3.51 9.92
N SER A 130 26.47 3.22 8.91
CA SER A 130 26.95 2.57 7.69
C SER A 130 27.52 3.63 6.74
N PRO A 131 28.86 3.82 6.62
CA PRO A 131 29.46 4.61 5.54
C PRO A 131 29.35 3.83 4.24
N GLY A 132 28.12 3.52 3.84
CA GLY A 132 27.86 2.84 2.60
C GLY A 132 28.08 3.82 1.47
N VAL A 133 28.79 3.38 0.43
CA VAL A 133 28.81 4.10 -0.84
C VAL A 133 27.36 4.33 -1.28
N VAL A 134 26.97 5.60 -1.37
CA VAL A 134 25.65 6.01 -1.85
C VAL A 134 25.75 6.10 -3.36
N VAL A 135 25.35 5.04 -4.04
CA VAL A 135 25.27 5.02 -5.51
C VAL A 135 23.94 5.69 -5.90
N ALA A 136 24.03 6.77 -6.67
CA ALA A 136 22.84 7.44 -7.20
C ALA A 136 22.15 6.54 -8.24
N THR A 137 20.83 6.63 -8.38
CA THR A 137 20.08 5.80 -9.32
C THR A 137 20.50 6.00 -10.78
N LYS A 138 20.98 7.20 -11.14
CA LYS A 138 21.52 7.51 -12.47
C LYS A 138 22.83 6.79 -12.77
N ASP A 139 23.62 6.54 -11.73
CA ASP A 139 24.95 5.92 -11.81
C ASP A 139 24.85 4.44 -11.39
N ALA A 140 23.65 3.86 -11.42
CA ALA A 140 23.37 2.52 -10.91
C ALA A 140 24.11 1.41 -11.68
N PHE A 141 24.49 1.66 -12.93
CA PHE A 141 25.19 0.69 -13.77
C PHE A 141 26.68 1.04 -13.98
N ASP A 142 27.14 2.10 -13.33
CA ASP A 142 28.55 2.49 -13.35
C ASP A 142 29.32 1.68 -12.30
N PRO A 143 30.61 1.37 -12.56
CA PRO A 143 31.43 0.64 -11.60
C PRO A 143 31.59 1.45 -10.31
N ILE A 144 31.46 0.77 -9.16
CA ILE A 144 31.69 1.39 -7.86
C ILE A 144 33.19 1.76 -7.77
N PRO A 145 33.54 3.01 -7.38
CA PRO A 145 34.94 3.43 -7.31
C PRO A 145 35.72 2.53 -6.34
N GLY A 146 36.84 2.00 -6.82
CA GLY A 146 37.73 1.11 -6.05
C GLY A 146 37.37 -0.38 -6.10
N ILE A 147 36.27 -0.77 -6.75
CA ILE A 147 35.91 -2.18 -6.95
C ILE A 147 35.97 -2.50 -8.45
N PRO A 148 36.95 -3.29 -8.92
CA PRO A 148 37.04 -3.64 -10.33
C PRO A 148 35.87 -4.57 -10.71
N PRO A 149 35.17 -4.31 -11.83
CA PRO A 149 34.11 -5.18 -12.28
C PRO A 149 34.66 -6.56 -12.67
N VAL A 150 33.90 -7.60 -12.32
CA VAL A 150 34.28 -9.01 -12.52
C VAL A 150 33.31 -9.65 -13.51
N HIS A 151 33.83 -10.54 -14.37
CA HIS A 151 33.02 -11.29 -15.32
C HIS A 151 31.97 -12.17 -14.61
N PHE A 152 30.72 -12.17 -15.10
CA PHE A 152 29.60 -12.84 -14.42
C PHE A 152 29.84 -14.33 -14.12
N ALA A 153 30.53 -15.04 -14.99
CA ALA A 153 30.80 -16.47 -14.86
C ALA A 153 31.72 -16.84 -13.67
N VAL A 154 32.68 -15.97 -13.32
CA VAL A 154 33.69 -16.23 -12.27
C VAL A 154 33.29 -15.59 -10.93
N ASN A 155 32.26 -14.75 -10.94
CA ASN A 155 31.91 -13.90 -9.82
C ASN A 155 31.21 -14.64 -8.66
N THR A 156 31.86 -14.65 -7.50
CA THR A 156 31.31 -15.12 -6.21
C THR A 156 30.57 -14.01 -5.43
N GLY A 157 30.95 -12.75 -5.68
CA GLY A 157 30.42 -11.54 -5.04
C GLY A 157 29.12 -11.01 -5.68
N CYS A 158 28.95 -9.69 -5.64
CA CYS A 158 27.73 -9.01 -6.08
C CYS A 158 27.45 -9.22 -7.57
N LYS A 159 26.27 -9.77 -7.88
CA LYS A 159 25.82 -10.07 -9.26
C LYS A 159 25.09 -8.91 -9.95
N TRP A 160 25.30 -7.68 -9.48
CA TRP A 160 24.67 -6.52 -10.11
C TRP A 160 25.39 -6.21 -11.42
N PRO A 161 24.67 -6.04 -12.54
CA PRO A 161 25.28 -5.76 -13.84
C PRO A 161 25.95 -4.37 -13.81
N VAL A 162 27.18 -4.32 -14.29
CA VAL A 162 27.97 -3.10 -14.44
C VAL A 162 28.37 -3.04 -15.92
N ASP A 163 28.53 -1.84 -16.47
CA ASP A 163 28.88 -1.56 -17.89
C ASP A 163 27.68 -1.22 -18.80
N GLY A 164 26.76 -0.42 -18.25
CA GLY A 164 25.71 0.26 -19.01
C GLY A 164 24.64 -0.63 -19.63
N ILE A 165 23.71 0.00 -20.37
CA ILE A 165 22.56 -0.67 -21.02
C ILE A 165 23.01 -1.53 -22.21
N GLU A 166 24.20 -1.25 -22.75
CA GLU A 166 24.71 -1.93 -23.94
C GLU A 166 25.21 -3.37 -23.64
N GLY A 167 25.48 -3.72 -22.38
CA GLY A 167 25.62 -5.11 -21.93
C GLY A 167 26.74 -5.93 -22.59
N LYS A 168 27.69 -5.29 -23.27
CA LYS A 168 28.69 -5.99 -24.10
C LYS A 168 29.72 -6.79 -23.29
N GLY A 169 29.86 -6.52 -21.99
CA GLY A 169 30.88 -7.16 -21.16
C GLY A 169 30.42 -8.31 -20.27
N LEU A 170 29.11 -8.55 -20.08
CA LEU A 170 28.58 -9.43 -19.02
C LEU A 170 29.31 -9.20 -17.67
N LEU A 171 29.65 -7.94 -17.39
CA LEU A 171 30.41 -7.54 -16.22
C LEU A 171 29.46 -7.33 -15.05
N CYS A 172 29.97 -7.59 -13.85
CA CYS A 172 29.25 -7.45 -12.61
C CYS A 172 30.08 -6.73 -11.56
N CYS A 173 29.40 -6.16 -10.58
CA CYS A 173 30.03 -5.39 -9.50
C CYS A 173 31.13 -6.15 -8.77
N GLY A 174 30.95 -7.44 -8.47
CA GLY A 174 31.99 -8.26 -7.84
C GLY A 174 32.27 -7.93 -6.36
N ALA A 175 31.72 -6.85 -5.81
CA ALA A 175 31.88 -6.48 -4.41
C ALA A 175 31.43 -7.58 -3.44
N ASP A 176 32.05 -7.62 -2.26
CA ASP A 176 31.66 -8.53 -1.19
C ASP A 176 30.20 -8.35 -0.79
N LYS A 177 29.56 -9.47 -0.49
CA LYS A 177 28.15 -9.55 -0.09
C LYS A 177 27.99 -10.53 1.05
N GLU A 178 26.91 -10.37 1.81
CA GLU A 178 26.50 -11.38 2.78
C GLU A 178 26.17 -12.70 2.05
N PRO A 179 26.51 -13.87 2.62
CA PRO A 179 26.39 -15.17 1.93
C PRO A 179 24.97 -15.50 1.48
N GLU A 180 23.95 -14.97 2.15
CA GLU A 180 22.54 -15.17 1.83
C GLU A 180 21.99 -14.16 0.80
N ARG A 181 22.77 -13.14 0.42
CA ARG A 181 22.33 -12.07 -0.48
C ARG A 181 22.88 -12.24 -1.89
N THR A 182 22.12 -11.76 -2.86
CA THR A 182 22.54 -11.74 -4.27
C THR A 182 23.41 -10.52 -4.60
N TYR A 183 23.18 -9.41 -3.90
CA TYR A 183 23.81 -8.11 -4.15
C TYR A 183 24.53 -7.57 -2.90
N CYS A 184 25.56 -6.75 -3.11
CA CYS A 184 26.18 -5.97 -2.04
C CYS A 184 25.20 -4.91 -1.49
N GLY A 185 25.50 -4.33 -0.33
CA GLY A 185 24.63 -3.34 0.32
C GLY A 185 24.15 -2.20 -0.60
N PRO A 186 25.04 -1.54 -1.36
CA PRO A 186 24.64 -0.50 -2.31
C PRO A 186 23.65 -0.98 -3.38
N HIS A 187 23.97 -2.06 -4.09
CA HIS A 187 23.13 -2.58 -5.16
C HIS A 187 21.84 -3.22 -4.66
N GLN A 188 21.82 -3.75 -3.43
CA GLN A 188 20.58 -4.22 -2.82
C GLN A 188 19.60 -3.07 -2.56
N ARG A 189 20.08 -1.87 -2.28
CA ARG A 189 19.21 -0.68 -2.14
C ARG A 189 18.60 -0.31 -3.49
N LEU A 190 19.37 -0.41 -4.56
CA LEU A 190 18.90 -0.16 -5.94
C LEU A 190 17.97 -1.26 -6.47
N SER A 191 18.17 -2.52 -6.05
CA SER A 191 17.38 -3.65 -6.53
C SER A 191 15.96 -3.69 -5.99
N ARG A 192 15.70 -3.00 -4.87
CA ARG A 192 14.36 -2.97 -4.28
C ARG A 192 13.53 -2.00 -5.10
N THR A 193 12.38 -2.47 -5.58
CA THR A 193 11.40 -1.62 -6.23
C THR A 193 11.10 -0.42 -5.36
N ASP A 194 11.07 0.75 -5.98
CA ASP A 194 10.70 1.98 -5.31
C ASP A 194 9.41 1.78 -4.52
N TYR A 195 9.42 2.19 -3.26
CA TYR A 195 8.20 2.21 -2.46
C TYR A 195 7.13 2.96 -3.23
N THR A 196 5.95 2.36 -3.32
CA THR A 196 4.78 3.01 -3.91
C THR A 196 4.53 4.36 -3.21
N LYS A 197 3.93 5.33 -3.91
CA LYS A 197 3.60 6.65 -3.32
C LYS A 197 2.87 6.51 -1.97
N ARG A 198 2.00 5.51 -1.85
CA ARG A 198 1.28 5.18 -0.61
C ARG A 198 2.22 4.74 0.51
N GLN A 199 3.14 3.82 0.24
CA GLN A 199 4.11 3.35 1.23
C GLN A 199 5.04 4.49 1.69
N ARG A 200 5.47 5.37 0.77
CA ARG A 200 6.24 6.58 1.13
C ARG A 200 5.44 7.50 2.06
N ALA A 201 4.17 7.75 1.75
CA ALA A 201 3.29 8.56 2.60
C ALA A 201 3.04 7.92 3.98
N GLU A 202 2.92 6.60 4.04
CA GLU A 202 2.78 5.86 5.31
C GLU A 202 4.04 6.00 6.16
N ILE A 203 5.24 5.87 5.58
CA ILE A 203 6.52 6.09 6.28
C ILE A 203 6.60 7.52 6.84
N VAL A 204 6.36 8.54 6.02
CA VAL A 204 6.39 9.94 6.46
C VAL A 204 5.34 10.23 7.55
N SER A 205 4.15 9.64 7.42
CA SER A 205 3.10 9.78 8.44
C SER A 205 3.47 9.10 9.76
N ALA A 206 4.22 8.01 9.70
CA ALA A 206 4.73 7.33 10.88
C ALA A 206 5.84 8.17 11.52
N GLU A 207 6.80 8.68 10.74
CA GLU A 207 7.87 9.55 11.24
C GLU A 207 7.33 10.79 11.96
N ARG A 208 6.29 11.44 11.41
CA ARG A 208 5.61 12.58 12.07
C ARG A 208 4.88 12.25 13.37
N LYS A 209 4.51 10.99 13.60
CA LYS A 209 3.83 10.57 14.85
C LYS A 209 4.82 10.33 16.00
N PHE A 210 6.11 10.17 15.67
CA PHE A 210 7.16 9.85 16.63
C PHE A 210 8.20 10.97 16.78
N ALA A 211 8.07 12.05 16.01
CA ALA A 211 8.76 13.33 16.22
C ALA A 211 7.96 14.20 17.19
#